data_AF-A0A0R0LWK7-F1
#
_entry.id   AF-A0A0R0LWK7-F1
#
_cell.length_a   1.000
_cell.length_b   1.000
_cell.length_c   1.000
_cell.angle_alpha   90.00
_cell.angle_beta   90.00
_cell.angle_gamma   90.00
#
_symmetry.space_group_name_H-M   'P 1'
#
loop_
_entity.id
_entity.type
_entity.pdbx_description
1 polymer ?
#
loop_
_entity_poly.entity_id
_entity_poly.type
_entity_poly.pdbx_seq_one_letter_code
_entity_poly.pdbx_strand_id
1 'polypeptide(L)'
;DEILGLQTASVHQKSSQLILIPFEQTHSYFHIMNGHPGIRRTIATLSQSTNLNAERRRIIEKSIKTCPFCQLNKKNSIQYCLLSGHVVKEDPLKHVAADIYGLFLLDEYEHDLDSDKCFVVSFIDRATHILKMSF
;
A
#
# COMPACT_ATOMS: atom_id res chain seq x y z
N ASP A 1 -27.41 -65.77 -40.38
CA ASP A 1 -26.73 -66.55 -39.33
C ASP A 1 -25.46 -65.77 -38.94
N GLU A 2 -25.56 -64.83 -37.99
CA GLU A 2 -25.30 -65.01 -36.52
C GLU A 2 -23.80 -65.29 -36.23
N ILE A 3 -23.02 -64.63 -35.34
CA ILE A 3 -23.09 -63.56 -34.31
C ILE A 3 -21.60 -63.13 -34.08
N LEU A 4 -21.25 -61.86 -33.82
CA LEU A 4 -20.67 -61.29 -32.56
C LEU A 4 -19.78 -60.11 -33.03
N GLY A 5 -19.90 -58.87 -32.58
CA GLY A 5 -19.98 -58.42 -31.20
C GLY A 5 -18.64 -57.77 -30.83
N LEU A 6 -18.49 -56.46 -31.04
CA LEU A 6 -17.45 -55.65 -30.38
C LEU A 6 -17.93 -54.19 -30.28
N GLN A 7 -18.52 -53.90 -29.12
CA GLN A 7 -18.70 -52.55 -28.61
C GLN A 7 -17.33 -51.87 -28.51
N THR A 8 -17.19 -50.66 -29.04
CA THR A 8 -16.17 -49.72 -28.56
C THR A 8 -16.83 -48.39 -28.24
N ALA A 9 -16.41 -47.88 -27.09
CA ALA A 9 -17.08 -46.90 -26.28
C ALA A 9 -17.16 -45.50 -26.89
N SER A 10 -18.25 -44.83 -26.52
CA SER A 10 -18.44 -43.38 -26.49
C SER A 10 -17.18 -42.62 -26.05
N VAL A 11 -16.73 -41.69 -26.90
CA VAL A 11 -16.01 -40.51 -26.45
C VAL A 11 -16.93 -39.33 -26.69
N HIS A 12 -17.76 -39.04 -25.69
CA HIS A 12 -18.40 -37.74 -25.55
C HIS A 12 -17.31 -36.67 -25.53
N GLN A 13 -17.13 -35.96 -26.66
CA GLN A 13 -16.57 -34.61 -26.67
C GLN A 13 -17.48 -33.74 -25.81
N LYS A 14 -17.14 -33.61 -24.51
CA LYS A 14 -17.66 -32.52 -23.68
C LYS A 14 -17.12 -31.24 -24.30
N SER A 15 -17.96 -30.58 -25.10
CA SER A 15 -17.77 -29.21 -25.51
C SER A 15 -17.52 -28.39 -24.25
N SER A 16 -16.25 -28.05 -24.01
CA SER A 16 -15.88 -27.10 -22.97
C SER A 16 -16.58 -25.80 -23.36
N GLN A 17 -17.69 -25.48 -22.69
CA GLN A 17 -18.37 -24.20 -22.85
C GLN A 17 -17.33 -23.13 -22.52
N LEU A 18 -16.80 -22.48 -23.55
CA LEU A 18 -16.02 -21.27 -23.42
C LEU A 18 -16.95 -20.25 -22.78
N ILE A 19 -16.84 -20.09 -21.47
CA ILE A 19 -17.53 -19.03 -20.74
C ILE A 19 -16.99 -17.72 -21.32
N LEU A 20 -17.77 -17.10 -22.19
CA LEU A 20 -17.49 -15.77 -22.73
C LEU A 20 -17.61 -14.78 -21.57
N ILE A 21 -16.50 -14.55 -20.87
CA ILE A 21 -16.41 -13.51 -19.85
C ILE A 21 -16.64 -12.17 -20.58
N PRO A 22 -17.65 -11.37 -20.20
CA PRO A 22 -17.88 -10.06 -20.80
C PRO A 22 -16.61 -9.20 -20.75
N PHE A 23 -16.35 -8.42 -21.80
CA PHE A 23 -15.15 -7.57 -21.92
C PHE A 23 -14.90 -6.69 -20.67
N GLU A 24 -15.99 -6.23 -20.05
CA GLU A 24 -16.00 -5.43 -18.82
C GLU A 24 -15.35 -6.16 -17.63
N GLN A 25 -15.37 -7.48 -17.62
CA GLN A 25 -14.73 -8.31 -16.60
C GLN A 25 -13.35 -8.80 -17.05
N THR A 26 -13.10 -8.96 -18.36
CA THR A 26 -11.84 -9.51 -18.89
C THR A 26 -10.61 -8.70 -18.50
N HIS A 27 -10.69 -7.37 -18.54
CA HIS A 27 -9.55 -6.52 -18.24
C HIS A 27 -9.24 -6.44 -16.74
N SER A 28 -10.28 -6.40 -15.90
CA SER A 28 -10.14 -6.43 -14.44
C SER A 28 -9.60 -7.79 -13.98
N TYR A 29 -10.11 -8.88 -14.55
CA TYR A 29 -9.60 -10.23 -14.32
C TYR A 29 -8.13 -10.35 -14.76
N PHE A 30 -7.79 -9.91 -15.97
CA PHE A 30 -6.41 -9.90 -16.44
C PHE A 30 -5.49 -9.13 -15.49
N HIS A 31 -5.89 -7.93 -15.08
CA HIS A 31 -5.10 -7.10 -14.18
C HIS A 31 -4.83 -7.77 -12.83
N ILE A 32 -5.81 -8.45 -12.26
CA ILE A 32 -5.65 -9.16 -10.97
C ILE A 32 -4.80 -10.42 -11.16
N MET A 33 -5.17 -11.29 -12.11
CA MET A 33 -4.54 -12.60 -12.27
C MET A 33 -3.09 -12.54 -12.75
N ASN A 34 -2.68 -11.44 -13.40
CA ASN A 34 -1.33 -11.26 -13.91
C ASN A 34 -0.47 -10.36 -13.01
N GLY A 35 -0.85 -10.17 -11.74
CA GLY A 35 -0.02 -9.48 -10.75
C GLY A 35 -0.01 -7.96 -10.90
N HIS A 36 -1.16 -7.35 -11.16
CA HIS A 36 -1.35 -5.90 -11.21
C HIS A 36 -0.44 -5.15 -12.23
N PRO A 37 -0.38 -5.57 -13.51
CA PRO A 37 0.39 -4.87 -14.51
C PRO A 37 -0.13 -3.43 -14.71
N GLY A 38 0.82 -2.54 -14.98
CA GLY A 38 0.52 -1.13 -15.27
C GLY A 38 -0.29 -0.95 -16.55
N ILE A 39 -0.99 0.18 -16.64
CA ILE A 39 -1.93 0.54 -17.74
C ILE A 39 -1.35 0.24 -19.13
N ARG A 40 -0.14 0.71 -19.42
CA ARG A 40 0.48 0.55 -20.75
C ARG A 40 0.64 -0.91 -21.13
N ARG A 41 1.08 -1.74 -20.17
CA ARG A 41 1.33 -3.17 -20.40
C ARG A 41 0.02 -3.92 -20.56
N THR A 42 -0.98 -3.60 -19.75
CA THR A 42 -2.33 -4.18 -19.88
C THR A 42 -2.96 -3.87 -21.23
N ILE A 43 -2.91 -2.61 -21.68
CA ILE A 43 -3.44 -2.23 -23.00
C ILE A 43 -2.68 -2.92 -24.12
N ALA A 44 -1.35 -2.97 -24.06
CA ALA A 44 -0.53 -3.64 -25.06
C ALA A 44 -0.87 -5.13 -25.18
N THR A 45 -0.98 -5.85 -24.07
CA THR A 45 -1.33 -7.28 -24.08
C THR A 45 -2.76 -7.52 -24.56
N LEU A 46 -3.74 -6.78 -24.05
CA LEU A 46 -5.14 -6.97 -24.47
C LEU A 46 -5.37 -6.61 -25.94
N SER A 47 -4.58 -5.68 -26.49
CA SER A 47 -4.65 -5.32 -27.91
C SER A 47 -4.22 -6.44 -28.87
N GLN A 48 -3.51 -7.46 -28.38
CA GLN A 48 -3.10 -8.62 -29.19
C GLN A 48 -4.24 -9.62 -29.40
N SER A 49 -5.18 -9.72 -28.45
CA SER A 49 -6.29 -10.67 -28.49
C SER A 49 -7.65 -10.03 -28.79
N THR A 50 -7.76 -8.70 -28.61
CA THR A 50 -9.02 -7.97 -28.81
C THR A 50 -8.79 -6.62 -29.48
N ASN A 51 -9.73 -6.22 -30.34
CA ASN A 51 -9.72 -4.88 -30.91
C ASN A 51 -10.15 -3.85 -29.84
N LEU A 52 -9.21 -3.01 -29.42
CA LEU A 52 -9.40 -1.99 -28.41
C LEU A 52 -9.61 -0.61 -29.05
N ASN A 53 -10.88 -0.23 -29.20
CA ASN A 53 -11.25 1.14 -29.55
C ASN A 53 -10.94 2.14 -28.41
N ALA A 54 -11.08 3.43 -28.68
CA ALA A 54 -10.76 4.49 -27.72
C ALA A 54 -11.57 4.39 -26.41
N GLU A 55 -12.83 3.98 -26.50
CA GLU A 55 -13.72 3.82 -25.34
C GLU A 55 -13.26 2.68 -24.43
N ARG A 56 -12.96 1.51 -25.00
CA ARG A 56 -12.44 0.35 -24.26
C ARG A 56 -11.12 0.66 -23.56
N ARG A 57 -10.23 1.43 -24.20
CA ARG A 57 -8.99 1.89 -23.57
C ARG A 57 -9.27 2.75 -22.34
N ARG A 58 -10.22 3.70 -22.42
CA ARG A 58 -10.63 4.54 -21.28
C ARG A 58 -11.19 3.70 -20.12
N ILE A 59 -11.96 2.65 -20.43
CA ILE A 59 -12.50 1.73 -19.41
C ILE A 59 -11.36 1.01 -18.69
N ILE A 60 -10.41 0.43 -19.43
CA ILE A 60 -9.23 -0.26 -18.86
C ILE A 60 -8.41 0.71 -18.00
N GLU A 61 -8.15 1.91 -18.51
CA GLU A 61 -7.43 2.94 -17.76
C GLU A 61 -8.12 3.28 -16.45
N LYS A 62 -9.44 3.49 -16.49
CA LYS A 62 -10.24 3.80 -15.30
C LYS A 62 -10.14 2.66 -14.28
N SER A 63 -10.39 1.42 -14.70
CA SER A 63 -10.35 0.23 -13.84
C SER A 63 -8.99 0.10 -13.10
N ILE A 64 -7.88 0.23 -13.84
CA ILE A 64 -6.54 0.14 -13.23
C ILE A 64 -6.23 1.36 -12.36
N LYS A 65 -6.62 2.58 -12.78
CA LYS A 65 -6.44 3.80 -11.97
C LYS A 65 -7.19 3.75 -10.65
N THR A 66 -8.31 3.02 -10.58
CA THR A 66 -9.10 2.85 -9.36
C THR A 66 -8.83 1.56 -8.61
N CYS A 67 -7.86 0.73 -9.04
CA CYS A 67 -7.54 -0.51 -8.34
C CYS A 67 -7.03 -0.22 -6.91
N PRO A 68 -7.69 -0.72 -5.85
CA PRO A 68 -7.32 -0.44 -4.46
C PRO A 68 -5.91 -0.89 -4.12
N PHE A 69 -5.53 -2.10 -4.53
CA PHE A 69 -4.20 -2.65 -4.29
C PHE A 69 -3.11 -1.82 -4.96
N CYS A 70 -3.32 -1.40 -6.22
CA CYS A 70 -2.36 -0.54 -6.89
C CYS A 70 -2.27 0.84 -6.25
N GLN A 71 -3.38 1.43 -5.79
CA GLN A 71 -3.32 2.76 -5.15
C GLN A 71 -2.60 2.70 -3.81
N LEU A 72 -2.87 1.68 -2.99
CA LEU A 72 -2.21 1.53 -1.68
C LEU A 72 -0.70 1.32 -1.79
N ASN A 73 -0.25 0.64 -2.85
CA ASN A 73 1.17 0.30 -3.05
C ASN A 73 1.90 1.30 -3.97
N LYS A 74 1.22 2.32 -4.48
CA LYS A 74 1.91 3.38 -5.23
C LYS A 74 2.80 4.14 -4.27
N LYS A 75 4.07 4.30 -4.66
CA LYS A 75 4.95 5.27 -4.03
C LYS A 75 4.34 6.65 -4.27
N ASN A 76 3.73 7.21 -3.23
CA ASN A 76 3.27 8.58 -3.26
C ASN A 76 4.50 9.49 -3.35
N SER A 77 4.69 10.16 -4.49
CA SER A 77 5.64 11.25 -4.60
C SER A 77 5.05 12.53 -3.99
N ILE A 78 4.50 12.44 -2.78
CA ILE A 78 4.03 13.63 -2.07
C ILE A 78 5.29 14.42 -1.75
N GLN A 79 5.46 15.55 -2.44
CA GLN A 79 6.43 16.55 -2.06
C GLN A 79 5.88 17.24 -0.83
N TYR A 80 6.47 16.99 0.33
CA TYR A 80 6.17 17.76 1.52
C TYR A 80 6.66 19.18 1.30
N CYS A 81 5.74 20.16 1.40
CA CYS A 81 6.07 21.57 1.32
C CYS A 81 6.97 21.98 2.50
N LEU A 82 7.69 23.10 2.33
CA LEU A 82 8.37 23.74 3.45
C LEU A 82 7.35 24.09 4.53
N LEU A 83 7.65 23.72 5.78
CA LEU A 83 6.85 24.10 6.94
C LEU A 83 6.87 25.63 7.06
N SER A 84 5.71 26.26 6.85
CA SER A 84 5.54 27.69 7.09
C SER A 84 5.03 27.91 8.50
N GLY A 85 5.71 28.76 9.26
CA GLY A 85 5.28 29.18 10.59
C GLY A 85 6.14 30.34 11.08
N HIS A 86 5.55 31.19 11.92
CA HIS A 86 6.32 32.17 12.68
C HIS A 86 6.76 31.52 13.98
N VAL A 87 8.07 31.49 14.26
CA VAL A 87 8.57 31.34 15.62
C VAL A 87 8.21 32.65 16.32
N VAL A 88 7.04 32.70 16.94
CA VAL A 88 6.65 33.84 17.75
C VAL A 88 7.71 33.96 18.85
N LYS A 89 8.28 35.15 19.01
CA LYS A 89 9.06 35.47 20.21
C LYS A 89 8.08 35.44 21.38
N GLU A 90 7.93 34.28 21.97
CA GLU A 90 7.04 34.04 23.10
C GLU A 90 7.68 34.64 24.36
N ASP A 91 6.85 35.03 25.34
CA ASP A 91 7.36 35.47 26.63
C ASP A 91 8.02 34.27 27.35
N PRO A 92 9.12 34.45 28.10
CA PRO A 92 9.74 33.36 28.88
C PRO A 92 8.72 32.63 29.76
N LEU A 93 8.81 31.30 29.81
CA LEU A 93 7.98 30.39 30.60
C LEU A 93 6.50 30.33 30.19
N LYS A 94 6.11 30.96 29.09
CA LYS A 94 4.72 30.94 28.59
C LYS A 94 4.37 29.65 27.86
N HIS A 95 5.34 29.09 27.14
CA HIS A 95 5.17 27.87 26.37
C HIS A 95 6.37 26.96 26.60
N VAL A 96 6.10 25.77 27.11
CA VAL A 96 7.10 24.75 27.38
C VAL A 96 6.82 23.56 26.47
N ALA A 97 7.83 23.17 25.70
CA ALA A 97 7.84 21.87 25.02
C ALA A 97 8.33 20.82 26.00
N ALA A 98 7.67 19.66 26.05
CA ALA A 98 8.11 18.53 26.84
C ALA A 98 8.25 17.30 25.96
N ASP A 99 9.31 16.52 26.20
CA ASP A 99 9.58 15.28 25.48
C ASP A 99 10.17 14.24 26.43
N ILE A 100 9.95 12.97 26.12
CA ILE A 100 10.37 11.83 26.93
C ILE A 100 11.31 10.97 26.11
N TYR A 101 12.54 10.84 26.57
CA TYR A 101 13.55 9.96 25.99
C TYR A 101 13.64 8.67 26.80
N GLY A 102 13.72 7.55 26.10
CA GLY A 102 13.81 6.24 26.71
C GLY A 102 13.39 5.13 25.74
N LEU A 103 13.48 3.88 26.13
CA LEU A 103 13.84 3.38 27.46
C LEU A 103 15.36 3.17 27.60
N PHE A 104 15.96 3.60 28.71
CA PHE A 104 17.37 3.35 29.02
C PHE A 104 17.52 2.23 30.05
N LEU A 105 18.51 1.37 29.84
CA LEU A 105 18.91 0.34 30.81
C LEU A 105 19.87 0.96 31.84
N LEU A 106 19.72 0.56 33.10
CA LEU A 106 20.44 1.14 34.24
C LEU A 106 21.83 0.56 34.46
N ASP A 107 22.15 -0.55 33.81
CA ASP A 107 23.50 -1.14 33.82
C ASP A 107 24.57 -0.19 33.26
N GLU A 108 24.16 0.87 32.56
CA GLU A 108 25.03 1.94 32.05
C GLU A 108 25.13 3.18 32.97
N TYR A 109 24.41 3.26 34.09
CA TYR A 109 24.33 4.47 34.95
C TYR A 109 24.46 4.15 36.45
N GLU A 110 25.44 4.77 37.12
CA GLU A 110 25.76 4.55 38.55
C GLU A 110 24.80 5.25 39.53
N HIS A 111 23.49 4.95 39.57
CA HIS A 111 22.61 5.50 40.63
C HIS A 111 21.41 4.62 41.06
N ASP A 112 21.05 4.75 42.36
CA ASP A 112 19.93 4.13 43.09
C ASP A 112 18.54 4.50 42.52
N LEU A 113 18.14 3.89 41.40
CA LEU A 113 16.74 3.92 40.94
C LEU A 113 16.08 2.57 41.26
N ASP A 114 14.92 2.60 41.94
CA ASP A 114 14.13 1.42 42.34
C ASP A 114 13.50 0.63 41.15
N SER A 115 13.84 0.97 39.90
CA SER A 115 13.27 0.37 38.69
C SER A 115 14.37 0.12 37.67
N ASP A 116 14.42 -1.07 37.05
CA ASP A 116 15.39 -1.47 36.00
C ASP A 116 15.34 -0.62 34.71
N LYS A 117 14.53 0.44 34.68
CA LYS A 117 14.17 1.21 33.50
C LYS A 117 14.19 2.70 33.83
N CYS A 118 14.98 3.46 33.09
CA CYS A 118 15.06 4.91 33.22
C CYS A 118 14.44 5.63 32.01
N PHE A 119 13.78 6.76 32.28
CA PHE A 119 13.30 7.70 31.29
C PHE A 119 13.85 9.07 31.60
N VAL A 120 14.15 9.85 30.56
CA VAL A 120 14.58 11.23 30.71
C VAL A 120 13.44 12.11 30.24
N VAL A 121 12.88 12.90 31.16
CA VAL A 121 11.87 13.91 30.83
C VAL A 121 12.57 15.24 30.63
N SER A 122 12.41 15.81 29.44
CA SER A 122 12.92 17.14 29.10
C SER A 122 11.79 18.16 29.10
N PHE A 123 12.08 19.35 29.62
CA PHE A 123 11.22 20.53 29.54
C PHE A 123 12.05 21.67 28.95
N ILE A 124 11.60 22.20 27.80
CA ILE A 124 12.29 23.27 27.07
C ILE A 124 11.35 24.47 26.99
N ASP A 125 11.74 25.58 27.59
CA ASP A 125 11.07 26.85 27.35
C ASP A 125 11.31 27.29 25.90
N ARG A 126 10.23 27.50 25.12
CA ARG A 126 10.34 27.77 23.69
C ARG A 126 10.89 29.17 23.37
N ALA A 127 10.77 30.09 24.31
CA ALA A 127 11.23 31.47 24.18
C ALA A 127 12.73 31.63 24.46
N THR A 128 13.23 31.00 25.52
CA THR A 128 14.61 31.16 26.01
C THR A 128 15.52 29.99 25.67
N HIS A 129 14.96 28.85 25.25
CA HIS A 129 15.65 27.57 25.10
C HIS A 129 16.30 27.05 26.39
N ILE A 130 15.86 27.53 27.56
CA ILE A 130 16.25 26.94 28.84
C ILE A 130 15.68 25.52 28.93
N LEU A 131 16.57 24.56 29.14
CA LEU A 131 16.26 23.14 29.29
C LEU A 131 16.35 22.73 30.76
N LYS A 132 15.33 22.02 31.24
CA LYS A 132 15.35 21.28 32.49
C LYS A 132 15.13 19.80 32.19
N MET A 133 16.00 18.96 32.73
CA MET A 133 15.88 17.51 32.66
C MET A 133 15.53 16.93 34.03
N SER A 134 14.70 15.89 34.02
CA SER A 134 14.39 15.03 35.17
C SER A 134 14.62 13.58 34.77
N PHE A 135 15.13 12.80 35.71
CA PHE A 135 15.39 11.35 35.59
C PHE A 135 14.39 10.58 36.45
#